data_AF-A0A1S2UE38-F1
#
_entry.id   AF-A0A1S2UE38-F1
#
_cell.length_a   1.000
_cell.length_b   1.000
_cell.length_c   1.000
_cell.angle_alpha   90.00
_cell.angle_beta   90.00
_cell.angle_gamma   90.00
#
_symmetry.space_group_name_H-M   'P 1'
#
loop_
_entity.id
_entity.type
_entity.pdbx_description
1 polymer ?
#
loop_
_entity_poly.entity_id
_entity_poly.type
_entity_poly.pdbx_seq_one_letter_code
_entity_poly.pdbx_strand_id
1 'polypeptide(L)' 'MSVANFQHDLLGFIKTELESRSHSQWRAISEASGVPYFTICKIVYEATKDPRISSVQKLTNYFLQHPKAA' A
#
# COMPACT_ATOMS: atom_id res chain seq x y z
N MET A 1 -12.24 9.02 -26.20
CA MET A 1 -11.54 9.64 -25.05
C MET A 1 -11.95 8.86 -23.81
N SER A 2 -11.09 7.95 -23.33
CA SER A 2 -11.38 7.20 -22.10
C SER A 2 -10.77 7.96 -20.94
N VAL A 3 -11.62 8.61 -20.15
CA VAL A 3 -11.22 9.10 -18.83
C VAL A 3 -11.01 7.87 -17.96
N ALA A 4 -9.75 7.44 -17.79
CA ALA A 4 -9.41 6.36 -16.89
C ALA A 4 -9.98 6.71 -15.51
N ASN A 5 -10.89 5.84 -15.07
CA ASN A 5 -11.81 6.02 -13.97
C ASN A 5 -11.04 6.32 -12.66
N PHE A 6 -11.25 7.50 -12.05
CA PHE A 6 -10.69 7.90 -10.74
C PHE A 6 -11.39 7.16 -9.57
N GLN A 7 -11.50 5.84 -9.64
CA GLN A 7 -12.05 5.00 -8.57
C GLN A 7 -10.97 4.11 -7.95
N HIS A 8 -9.84 4.70 -7.55
CA HIS A 8 -8.98 4.03 -6.57
C HIS A 8 -9.31 4.60 -5.20
N ASP A 9 -9.97 3.77 -4.39
CA ASP A 9 -10.01 4.03 -2.95
C ASP A 9 -8.57 3.96 -2.37
N LEU A 10 -8.40 4.47 -1.16
CA LEU A 10 -7.09 4.49 -0.49
C LEU A 10 -6.44 3.11 -0.41
N LEU A 11 -7.23 2.05 -0.31
CA LEU A 11 -6.73 0.68 -0.23
C LEU A 11 -6.19 0.22 -1.59
N GLY A 12 -6.89 0.55 -2.68
CA GLY A 12 -6.44 0.34 -4.05
C GLY A 12 -5.13 1.06 -4.33
N PHE A 13 -5.00 2.33 -3.93
CA PHE A 13 -3.73 3.07 -4.03
C PHE A 13 -2.59 2.35 -3.30
N ILE A 14 -2.79 1.99 -2.03
CA ILE A 14 -1.79 1.28 -1.22
C ILE A 14 -1.41 -0.06 -1.86
N LYS A 15 -2.39 -0.81 -2.35
CA LYS A 15 -2.16 -2.10 -3.00
C LYS A 15 -1.32 -1.94 -4.27
N THR A 16 -1.66 -0.99 -5.14
CA THR A 16 -0.89 -0.69 -6.35
C THR A 16 0.52 -0.22 -6.05
N GLU A 17 0.73 0.54 -4.97
CA GLU A 17 2.07 0.86 -4.47
C GLU A 17 2.83 -0.41 -4.07
N LEU A 18 2.25 -1.25 -3.22
CA LEU A 18 2.88 -2.47 -2.73
C LEU A 18 3.20 -3.48 -3.84
N GLU A 19 2.28 -3.71 -4.78
CA GLU A 19 2.47 -4.64 -5.91
C GLU A 19 3.61 -4.21 -6.84
N SER A 20 3.92 -2.92 -6.89
CA SER A 20 5.05 -2.42 -7.68
C SER A 20 6.42 -2.53 -6.98
N ARG A 21 6.44 -3.02 -5.74
CA ARG A 21 7.67 -3.20 -4.95
C ARG A 21 7.99 -4.68 -4.82
N SER A 22 9.28 -4.98 -4.71
CA SER A 22 9.72 -6.35 -4.46
C SER A 22 9.38 -6.80 -3.03
N HIS A 23 9.30 -8.12 -2.82
CA HIS A 23 9.12 -8.70 -1.48
C HIS A 23 10.21 -8.27 -0.49
N SER A 24 11.45 -8.01 -0.96
CA SER A 24 12.52 -7.49 -0.11
C SER A 24 12.23 -6.05 0.34
N GLN A 25 11.67 -5.22 -0.53
CA GLN A 25 11.26 -3.85 -0.19
C GLN A 25 10.09 -3.83 0.80
N TRP A 26 9.17 -4.80 0.77
CA TRP A 26 8.06 -4.86 1.73
C TRP A 26 8.53 -4.97 3.19
N ARG A 27 9.69 -5.59 3.45
CA ARG A 27 10.28 -5.61 4.80
C ARG A 27 10.72 -4.22 5.24
N ALA A 28 11.44 -3.50 4.38
CA ALA A 28 11.86 -2.13 4.65
C ALA A 28 10.66 -1.19 4.84
N ILE A 29 9.61 -1.36 4.04
CA ILE A 29 8.35 -0.60 4.17
C ILE A 29 7.68 -0.91 5.50
N SER A 30 7.66 -2.17 5.94
CA SER A 30 7.12 -2.56 7.24
C SER A 30 7.82 -1.83 8.39
N GLU A 31 9.15 -1.81 8.36
CA GLU A 31 9.96 -1.15 9.38
C GLU A 31 9.74 0.36 9.37
N ALA A 32 9.79 1.00 8.20
CA ALA A 32 9.67 2.45 8.06
C ALA A 32 8.25 2.98 8.35
N SER A 33 7.21 2.27 7.91
CA SER A 33 5.81 2.68 8.14
C SER A 33 5.28 2.29 9.53
N GLY A 34 5.95 1.37 10.22
CA GLY A 34 5.47 0.77 11.46
C GLY A 34 4.19 -0.05 11.27
N VAL A 35 3.91 -0.52 10.05
CA VAL A 35 2.85 -1.51 9.75
C VAL A 35 3.48 -2.89 9.67
N PRO A 36 2.97 -3.91 10.39
CA PRO A 36 3.59 -5.24 10.39
C PRO A 36 3.64 -5.86 8.99
N TYR A 37 4.75 -6.52 8.64
CA TYR A 37 4.96 -7.17 7.35
C TYR A 37 3.80 -8.11 6.97
N PHE A 38 3.28 -8.88 7.93
CA PHE A 38 2.15 -9.77 7.68
C PHE A 38 0.85 -9.01 7.31
N THR A 39 0.68 -7.78 7.81
CA THR A 39 -0.43 -6.91 7.41
C THR A 39 -0.26 -6.42 5.99
N ILE A 40 0.98 -6.08 5.58
CA ILE A 40 1.30 -5.75 4.19
C ILE A 40 0.97 -6.92 3.26
N CYS A 41 1.40 -8.13 3.60
CA CYS A 41 1.05 -9.32 2.80
C CYS A 41 -0.47 -9.52 2.70
N LYS A 42 -1.21 -9.36 3.80
CA LYS A 42 -2.68 -9.48 3.79
C LYS A 42 -3.36 -8.45 2.89
N ILE A 43 -2.82 -7.23 2.80
CA ILE A 43 -3.34 -6.19 1.91
C ILE A 43 -3.10 -6.58 0.45
N VAL A 44 -1.87 -6.97 0.08
CA VAL A 44 -1.53 -7.34 -1.30
C VAL A 44 -2.34 -8.54 -1.77
N TYR A 45 -2.41 -9.58 -0.94
CA TYR A 45 -3.15 -10.81 -1.24
C TYR A 45 -4.65 -10.70 -0.97
N GLU A 46 -5.16 -9.51 -0.62
CA GLU A 46 -6.58 -9.26 -0.31
C GLU A 46 -7.18 -10.20 0.76
N ALA A 47 -6.33 -10.76 1.62
CA ALA A 47 -6.74 -11.66 2.71
C ALA A 47 -7.45 -10.92 3.86
N THR A 48 -7.59 -9.60 3.76
CA THR A 48 -8.34 -8.76 4.70
C THR A 48 -9.16 -7.75 3.90
N LYS A 49 -10.49 -7.88 3.93
CA LYS A 49 -11.41 -6.99 3.22
C LYS A 49 -11.37 -5.56 3.75
N ASP A 50 -11.30 -5.41 5.07
CA ASP A 50 -11.32 -4.11 5.75
C ASP A 50 -10.12 -3.95 6.68
N PRO A 51 -8.97 -3.47 6.17
CA PRO A 51 -7.82 -3.17 7.01
C PRO A 51 -8.13 -2.07 8.02
N ARG A 52 -7.45 -2.10 9.16
CA ARG A 52 -7.58 -1.03 10.16
C ARG A 52 -7.19 0.31 9.54
N ILE A 53 -7.98 1.35 9.80
CA ILE A 53 -7.73 2.70 9.30
C ILE A 53 -6.33 3.24 9.66
N SER A 54 -5.78 2.84 10.81
CA SER A 54 -4.43 3.21 11.22
C SER A 54 -3.33 2.63 10.32
N SER A 55 -3.52 1.42 9.80
CA SER A 55 -2.61 0.82 8.82
C SER A 55 -2.73 1.51 7.46
N VAL A 56 -3.96 1.81 7.04
CA VAL A 56 -4.23 2.55 5.80
C VAL A 56 -3.55 3.92 5.84
N GLN A 57 -3.73 4.68 6.93
CA GLN A 57 -3.12 6.01 7.07
C GLN A 57 -1.59 5.95 7.06
N LYS A 58 -0.98 5.02 7.81
CA LYS A 58 0.49 4.87 7.88
C LYS A 58 1.10 4.54 6.52
N LEU A 59 0.51 3.60 5.79
CA LEU A 59 0.99 3.22 4.46
C LEU A 59 0.78 4.35 3.45
N THR A 60 -0.37 5.04 3.51
CA THR A 60 -0.62 6.22 2.66
C THR A 60 0.44 7.28 2.89
N ASN A 61 0.70 7.65 4.15
CA ASN A 61 1.71 8.64 4.50
C ASN A 61 3.10 8.22 4.00
N TYR A 62 3.46 6.94 4.18
CA TYR A 62 4.73 6.41 3.70
C TYR A 62 4.88 6.59 2.19
N PHE A 63 3.89 6.18 1.39
CA PHE A 63 3.99 6.26 -0.08
C PHE A 63 3.93 7.69 -0.63
N LEU A 64 3.19 8.60 0.03
CA LEU A 64 3.23 10.02 -0.33
C LEU A 64 4.61 10.65 -0.13
N GLN A 65 5.37 10.17 0.86
CA GLN A 65 6.74 10.63 1.13
C GLN A 65 7.80 9.89 0.29
N HIS A 66 7.46 8.71 -0.24
CA HIS A 66 8.36 7.83 -0.99
C HIS A 66 7.71 7.43 -2.33
N PRO A 67 7.41 8.41 -3.20
CA PRO A 67 6.77 8.12 -4.48
C PRO A 67 7.62 7.17 -5.31
N LYS A 68 6.98 6.40 -6.21
CA LYS A 68 7.72 5.60 -7.20
C LYS A 68 8.61 6.53 -8.01
N ALA A 69 9.84 6.10 -8.28
CA ALA A 69 10.62 6.73 -9.34
C ALA A 69 9.87 6.50 -10.66
N ALA A 70 9.68 7.57 -11.43
CA ALA A 70 8.97 7.53 -12.71
C ALA A 70 9.68 6.63 -13.73
#